data_AF-A0A023D928-F1
#
_entry.id   AF-A0A023D928-F1
#
_cell.length_a   1.000
_cell.length_b   1.000
_cell.length_c   1.000
_cell.angle_alpha   90.00
_cell.angle_beta   90.00
_cell.angle_gamma   90.00
#
_symmetry.space_group_name_H-M   'P 1'
#
loop_
_entity.id
_entity.type
_entity.pdbx_description
1 polymer ?
#
loop_
_entity_poly.entity_id
_entity_poly.type
_entity_poly.pdbx_seq_one_letter_code
_entity_poly.pdbx_strand_id
1 'polypeptide(L)'
;MARRVTPSQLRSMMRQAQQKQKRAIDDLNRGIREYNRKVKQEVDRYNREVRAHNSRVRANRQRLKNEIARLNRQTNTTRYVTYRVSVDTMQAAYERLESAADQGRFDERYNELLDLSEREAANNAGLMNALLEDSAIADNAPAPDEPESPLTPILQRLSADLCDRWRGALYSLSPQNPDAARHFCTSAREIITRILDIHAPNEAVEQSIPDCERTQQGTPTRRAKIKYILHRSGMAGEELESFVDSDIENVVALFQTFNQGTHGEAGKFSFNKLQAIRVRVEDGILYLSRLIH
;
A
#
# COMPACT_ATOMS: atom_id res chain seq x y z
N MET A 1 68.84 -42.49 -9.11
CA MET A 1 69.63 -41.34 -9.61
C MET A 1 68.99 -40.05 -9.13
N ALA A 2 69.58 -39.38 -8.14
CA ALA A 2 69.10 -38.07 -7.71
C ALA A 2 69.46 -37.03 -8.80
N ARG A 3 68.45 -36.39 -9.40
CA ARG A 3 68.65 -35.30 -10.37
C ARG A 3 69.41 -34.16 -9.66
N ARG A 4 70.68 -33.95 -10.03
CA ARG A 4 71.47 -32.80 -9.56
C ARG A 4 70.98 -31.55 -10.28
N VAL A 5 70.14 -30.78 -9.60
CA VAL A 5 69.67 -29.47 -10.06
C VAL A 5 70.85 -28.50 -10.02
N THR A 6 71.13 -27.82 -11.12
CA THR A 6 72.22 -26.83 -11.14
C THR A 6 71.83 -25.57 -10.37
N PRO A 7 72.79 -24.81 -9.81
CA PRO A 7 72.50 -23.57 -9.08
C PRO A 7 71.67 -22.54 -9.89
N SER A 8 71.81 -22.52 -11.22
CA SER A 8 71.02 -21.67 -12.11
C SER A 8 69.57 -22.16 -12.27
N GLN A 9 69.36 -23.48 -12.36
CA GLN A 9 68.02 -24.10 -12.38
C GLN A 9 67.29 -23.87 -11.06
N LEU A 10 67.99 -23.99 -9.93
CA LEU A 10 67.41 -23.74 -8.60
C LEU A 10 66.97 -22.28 -8.41
N ARG A 11 67.76 -21.31 -8.88
CA ARG A 11 67.37 -19.89 -8.92
C ARG A 11 66.18 -19.62 -9.85
N SER A 12 66.08 -20.35 -10.96
CA SER A 12 64.94 -20.24 -11.88
C SER A 12 63.65 -20.77 -11.25
N MET A 13 63.72 -21.96 -10.63
CA MET A 13 62.59 -22.56 -9.92
C MET A 13 62.11 -21.68 -8.75
N MET A 14 63.04 -21.09 -7.99
CA MET A 14 62.72 -20.17 -6.91
C MET A 14 62.01 -18.91 -7.41
N ARG A 15 62.47 -18.33 -8.53
CA ARG A 15 61.80 -17.19 -9.18
C ARG A 15 60.40 -17.54 -9.69
N GLN A 16 60.22 -18.72 -10.27
CA GLN A 16 58.91 -19.20 -10.71
C GLN A 16 57.95 -19.41 -9.53
N ALA A 17 58.43 -20.00 -8.43
CA ALA A 17 57.64 -20.16 -7.20
C ALA A 17 57.23 -18.81 -6.60
N GLN A 18 58.17 -17.85 -6.51
CA GLN A 18 57.90 -16.48 -6.05
C GLN A 18 56.89 -15.76 -6.95
N GLN A 19 57.01 -15.89 -8.28
CA GLN A 19 56.04 -15.30 -9.20
C GLN A 19 54.64 -15.91 -9.07
N LYS A 20 54.53 -17.23 -8.89
CA LYS A 20 53.25 -17.90 -8.63
C LYS A 20 52.62 -17.41 -7.32
N GLN A 21 53.41 -17.29 -6.26
CA GLN A 21 52.94 -16.77 -4.98
C GLN A 21 52.47 -15.31 -5.11
N LYS A 22 53.24 -14.46 -5.81
CA LYS A 22 52.85 -13.06 -6.07
C LYS A 22 51.54 -12.97 -6.86
N ARG A 23 51.38 -13.77 -7.92
CA ARG A 23 50.13 -13.83 -8.70
C ARG A 23 48.94 -14.24 -7.83
N ALA A 24 49.09 -15.28 -7.00
CA ALA A 24 48.03 -15.71 -6.10
C ALA A 24 47.64 -14.62 -5.08
N ILE A 25 48.60 -13.87 -4.55
CA ILE A 25 48.35 -12.74 -3.67
C ILE A 25 47.64 -11.60 -4.41
N ASP A 26 48.08 -11.27 -5.63
CA ASP A 26 47.45 -10.24 -6.46
C ASP A 26 46.02 -10.62 -6.86
N ASP A 27 45.75 -11.89 -7.16
CA ASP A 27 44.43 -12.43 -7.45
C ASP A 27 43.51 -12.35 -6.22
N LEU A 28 44.00 -12.77 -5.05
CA LEU A 28 43.28 -12.64 -3.79
C LEU A 28 42.96 -11.18 -3.47
N ASN A 29 43.94 -10.28 -3.61
CA ASN A 29 43.76 -8.85 -3.38
C ASN A 29 42.75 -8.24 -4.35
N ARG A 30 42.73 -8.67 -5.62
CA ARG A 30 41.70 -8.27 -6.60
C ARG A 30 40.32 -8.74 -6.17
N GLY A 31 40.18 -10.01 -5.78
CA GLY A 31 38.93 -10.58 -5.27
C GLY A 31 38.41 -9.82 -4.05
N ILE A 32 39.28 -9.50 -3.09
CA ILE A 32 38.92 -8.71 -1.90
C ILE A 32 38.44 -7.30 -2.28
N ARG A 33 39.13 -6.62 -3.22
CA ARG A 33 38.70 -5.28 -3.68
C ARG A 33 37.35 -5.33 -4.41
N GLU A 34 37.11 -6.37 -5.21
CA GLU A 34 35.82 -6.58 -5.87
C GLU A 34 34.70 -6.83 -4.88
N TYR A 35 34.92 -7.72 -3.91
CA TYR A 35 33.98 -7.98 -2.83
C TYR A 35 33.66 -6.69 -2.04
N ASN A 36 34.69 -5.96 -1.60
CA ASN A 36 34.50 -4.71 -0.86
C ASN A 36 33.77 -3.64 -1.67
N ARG A 37 34.00 -3.57 -2.99
CA ARG A 37 33.25 -2.66 -3.88
C ARG A 37 31.77 -3.05 -3.96
N LYS A 38 31.46 -4.34 -4.10
CA LYS A 38 30.07 -4.83 -4.13
C LYS A 38 29.36 -4.57 -2.80
N VAL A 39 29.98 -4.93 -1.68
CA VAL A 39 29.43 -4.66 -0.34
C VAL A 39 29.16 -3.16 -0.16
N LYS A 40 30.10 -2.30 -0.55
CA LYS A 40 29.89 -0.85 -0.48
C LYS A 40 28.71 -0.39 -1.33
N GLN A 41 28.58 -0.90 -2.57
CA GLN A 41 27.44 -0.56 -3.43
C GLN A 41 26.10 -1.01 -2.86
N GLU A 42 26.06 -2.17 -2.23
CA GLU A 42 24.85 -2.68 -1.57
C GLU A 42 24.48 -1.84 -0.34
N VAL A 43 25.45 -1.48 0.49
CA VAL A 43 25.26 -0.58 1.63
C VAL A 43 24.80 0.81 1.16
N ASP A 44 25.41 1.36 0.10
CA ASP A 44 25.02 2.66 -0.45
C ASP A 44 23.60 2.61 -1.08
N ARG A 45 23.22 1.49 -1.71
CA ARG A 45 21.84 1.27 -2.19
C ARG A 45 20.86 1.22 -1.03
N TYR A 46 21.12 0.38 -0.03
CA TYR A 46 20.31 0.28 1.18
C TYR A 46 20.14 1.63 1.88
N ASN A 47 21.23 2.37 2.09
CA ASN A 47 21.18 3.70 2.72
C ASN A 47 20.35 4.70 1.91
N ARG A 48 20.39 4.64 0.57
CA ARG A 48 19.54 5.49 -0.28
C ARG A 48 18.06 5.11 -0.14
N GLU A 49 17.75 3.81 -0.12
CA GLU A 49 16.39 3.31 0.06
C GLU A 49 15.83 3.71 1.43
N VAL A 50 16.60 3.55 2.50
CA VAL A 50 16.24 3.99 3.86
C VAL A 50 16.01 5.49 3.93
N ARG A 51 16.87 6.31 3.33
CA ARG A 51 16.67 7.77 3.29
C ARG A 51 15.42 8.16 2.52
N ALA A 52 15.18 7.54 1.37
CA ALA A 52 13.99 7.79 0.55
C ALA A 52 12.71 7.36 1.27
N HIS A 53 12.76 6.23 1.98
CA HIS A 53 11.69 5.76 2.85
C HIS A 53 11.41 6.74 4.00
N ASN A 54 12.42 7.08 4.81
CA ASN A 54 12.28 8.04 5.92
C ASN A 54 11.76 9.41 5.46
N SER A 55 12.17 9.87 4.28
CA SER A 55 11.65 11.11 3.69
C SER A 55 10.15 11.02 3.38
N ARG A 56 9.69 9.89 2.81
CA ARG A 56 8.28 9.64 2.51
C ARG A 56 7.43 9.57 3.79
N VAL A 57 7.89 8.87 4.81
CA VAL A 57 7.21 8.80 6.11
C VAL A 57 7.03 10.19 6.71
N ARG A 58 8.12 10.99 6.78
CA ARG A 58 8.02 12.37 7.29
C ARG A 58 7.06 13.24 6.49
N ALA A 59 7.06 13.10 5.16
CA ALA A 59 6.17 13.84 4.29
C ALA A 59 4.71 13.46 4.52
N ASN A 60 4.40 12.17 4.65
CA ASN A 60 3.07 11.67 4.96
C ASN A 60 2.59 12.17 6.33
N ARG A 61 3.42 12.12 7.37
CA ARG A 61 3.06 12.61 8.72
C ARG A 61 2.72 14.08 8.70
N GLN A 62 3.56 14.86 8.01
CA GLN A 62 3.32 16.29 7.88
C GLN A 62 2.04 16.57 7.09
N ARG A 63 1.80 15.82 6.02
CA ARG A 63 0.58 15.96 5.21
C ARG A 63 -0.66 15.62 6.02
N LEU A 64 -0.67 14.49 6.72
CA LEU A 64 -1.77 14.07 7.59
C LEU A 64 -2.09 15.16 8.62
N LYS A 65 -1.08 15.67 9.33
CA LYS A 65 -1.23 16.76 10.30
C LYS A 65 -1.83 18.02 9.68
N ASN A 66 -1.37 18.39 8.48
CA ASN A 66 -1.89 19.55 7.76
C ASN A 66 -3.35 19.36 7.33
N GLU A 67 -3.69 18.20 6.76
CA GLU A 67 -5.06 17.91 6.30
C GLU A 67 -6.06 17.82 7.47
N ILE A 68 -5.66 17.22 8.60
CA ILE A 68 -6.47 17.21 9.83
C ILE A 68 -6.68 18.64 10.35
N ALA A 69 -5.61 19.44 10.42
CA ALA A 69 -5.71 20.83 10.87
C ALA A 69 -6.66 21.64 9.97
N ARG A 70 -6.70 21.36 8.67
CA ARG A 70 -7.66 21.97 7.73
C ARG A 70 -9.09 21.49 7.97
N LEU A 71 -9.30 20.17 8.12
CA LEU A 71 -10.63 19.60 8.41
C LEU A 71 -11.24 20.16 9.71
N ASN A 72 -10.40 20.32 10.74
CA ASN A 72 -10.81 20.87 12.03
C ASN A 72 -11.13 22.37 11.98
N ARG A 73 -10.68 23.10 10.94
CA ARG A 73 -11.12 24.50 10.72
C ARG A 73 -12.49 24.57 10.04
N GLN A 74 -12.94 23.50 9.39
CA GLN A 74 -14.18 23.42 8.62
C GLN A 74 -15.32 22.76 9.40
N THR A 75 -15.45 23.03 10.72
CA THR A 75 -16.33 22.32 11.67
C THR A 75 -17.84 22.39 11.38
N ASN A 76 -18.32 23.34 10.56
CA ASN A 76 -19.75 23.61 10.42
C ASN A 76 -20.38 23.20 9.07
N THR A 77 -19.82 22.20 8.38
CA THR A 77 -20.41 21.72 7.11
C THR A 77 -21.56 20.74 7.35
N THR A 78 -22.70 20.97 6.68
CA THR A 78 -23.82 20.02 6.61
C THR A 78 -23.69 19.05 5.43
N ARG A 79 -22.63 19.17 4.62
CA ARG A 79 -22.38 18.31 3.46
C ARG A 79 -21.50 17.12 3.85
N TYR A 80 -21.83 15.95 3.28
CA TYR A 80 -21.05 14.71 3.44
C TYR A 80 -20.84 14.26 4.89
N VAL A 81 -21.82 14.52 5.78
CA VAL A 81 -21.74 14.23 7.22
C VAL A 81 -21.38 12.76 7.48
N THR A 82 -22.03 11.81 6.81
CA THR A 82 -21.74 10.37 6.95
C THR A 82 -20.30 10.03 6.60
N TYR A 83 -19.78 10.60 5.51
CA TYR A 83 -18.40 10.36 5.10
C TYR A 83 -17.41 11.03 6.06
N ARG A 84 -17.71 12.23 6.56
CA ARG A 84 -16.91 12.90 7.60
C ARG A 84 -16.78 12.04 8.86
N VAL A 85 -17.89 11.51 9.37
CA VAL A 85 -17.87 10.61 10.55
C VAL A 85 -16.98 9.39 10.30
N SER A 86 -17.02 8.84 9.08
CA SER A 86 -16.13 7.75 8.70
C SER A 86 -14.66 8.17 8.63
N VAL A 87 -14.35 9.36 8.14
CA VAL A 87 -12.99 9.94 8.16
C VAL A 87 -12.47 10.07 9.59
N ASP A 88 -13.28 10.63 10.49
CA ASP A 88 -12.93 10.78 11.91
C ASP A 88 -12.71 9.42 12.59
N THR A 89 -13.55 8.43 12.26
CA THR A 89 -13.43 7.05 12.80
C THR A 89 -12.13 6.38 12.35
N MET A 90 -11.80 6.48 11.06
CA MET A 90 -10.57 5.94 10.51
C MET A 90 -9.34 6.65 11.08
N GLN A 91 -9.41 7.97 11.26
CA GLN A 91 -8.34 8.74 11.89
C GLN A 91 -8.09 8.31 13.33
N ALA A 92 -9.14 8.14 14.12
CA ALA A 92 -9.02 7.63 15.48
C ALA A 92 -8.46 6.18 15.51
N ALA A 93 -8.77 5.35 14.51
CA ALA A 93 -8.19 4.02 14.39
C ALA A 93 -6.68 4.09 14.07
N TYR A 94 -6.27 5.01 13.20
CA TYR A 94 -4.85 5.24 12.90
C TYR A 94 -4.07 5.72 14.14
N GLU A 95 -4.62 6.67 14.90
CA GLU A 95 -3.96 7.16 16.13
C GLU A 95 -3.76 6.06 17.17
N ARG A 96 -4.73 5.13 17.30
CA ARG A 96 -4.57 3.94 18.15
C ARG A 96 -3.47 3.01 17.63
N LEU A 97 -3.43 2.78 16.32
CA LEU A 97 -2.40 1.95 15.67
C LEU A 97 -1.00 2.56 15.85
N GLU A 98 -0.84 3.86 15.62
CA GLU A 98 0.42 4.59 15.82
C GLU A 98 0.85 4.55 17.29
N SER A 99 -0.06 4.78 18.24
CA SER A 99 0.24 4.70 19.66
C SER A 99 0.68 3.30 20.10
N ALA A 100 0.07 2.25 19.55
CA ALA A 100 0.48 0.86 19.81
C ALA A 100 1.89 0.56 19.25
N ALA A 101 2.21 1.10 18.06
CA ALA A 101 3.54 1.00 17.48
C ALA A 101 4.60 1.70 18.33
N ASP A 102 4.32 2.92 18.80
CA ASP A 102 5.23 3.69 19.68
C ASP A 102 5.48 2.99 21.02
N GLN A 103 4.54 2.17 21.50
CA GLN A 103 4.68 1.35 22.70
C GLN A 103 5.49 0.06 22.47
N GLY A 104 5.98 -0.18 21.26
CA GLY A 104 6.74 -1.38 20.91
C GLY A 104 5.90 -2.65 20.85
N ARG A 105 4.57 -2.54 20.64
CA ARG A 105 3.69 -3.70 20.50
C ARG A 105 3.82 -4.41 19.15
N PHE A 106 4.50 -3.79 18.20
CA PHE A 106 4.69 -4.30 16.84
C PHE A 106 6.16 -4.49 16.52
N ASP A 107 6.46 -5.53 15.75
CA ASP A 107 7.81 -5.80 15.26
C ASP A 107 8.09 -5.06 13.93
N GLU A 108 9.32 -5.17 13.42
CA GLU A 108 9.75 -4.46 12.20
C GLU A 108 8.90 -4.79 10.95
N ARG A 109 8.19 -5.92 10.92
CA ARG A 109 7.32 -6.30 9.81
C ARG A 109 6.10 -5.38 9.68
N TYR A 110 5.71 -4.72 10.79
CA TYR A 110 4.61 -3.77 10.81
C TYR A 110 4.98 -2.39 10.29
N ASN A 111 6.27 -2.05 10.16
CA ASN A 111 6.69 -0.72 9.74
C ASN A 111 6.15 -0.36 8.34
N GLU A 112 6.22 -1.30 7.39
CA GLU A 112 5.66 -1.06 6.04
C GLU A 112 4.15 -0.86 6.09
N LEU A 113 3.42 -1.66 6.88
CA LEU A 113 1.98 -1.50 7.02
C LEU A 113 1.59 -0.23 7.76
N LEU A 114 2.35 0.18 8.77
CA LEU A 114 2.11 1.41 9.50
C LEU A 114 2.26 2.62 8.56
N ASP A 115 3.30 2.63 7.74
CA ASP A 115 3.52 3.70 6.75
C ASP A 115 2.42 3.74 5.68
N LEU A 116 1.97 2.57 5.23
CA LEU A 116 0.85 2.46 4.31
C LEU A 116 -0.45 2.95 4.98
N SER A 117 -0.67 2.61 6.25
CA SER A 117 -1.82 3.06 7.04
C SER A 117 -1.82 4.57 7.23
N GLU A 118 -0.65 5.15 7.49
CA GLU A 118 -0.45 6.60 7.60
C GLU A 118 -0.77 7.31 6.28
N ARG A 119 -0.32 6.74 5.15
CA ARG A 119 -0.65 7.22 3.81
C ARG A 119 -2.16 7.17 3.56
N GLU A 120 -2.82 6.06 3.92
CA GLU A 120 -4.26 5.92 3.76
C GLU A 120 -5.04 6.93 4.60
N ALA A 121 -4.65 7.15 5.85
CA ALA A 121 -5.23 8.20 6.70
C ALA A 121 -5.06 9.59 6.06
N ALA A 122 -3.86 9.89 5.53
CA ALA A 122 -3.59 11.17 4.87
C ALA A 122 -4.35 11.33 3.56
N ASN A 123 -4.56 10.25 2.81
CA ASN A 123 -5.33 10.24 1.55
C ASN A 123 -6.80 10.53 1.85
N ASN A 124 -7.34 9.88 2.88
CA ASN A 124 -8.73 10.04 3.29
C ASN A 124 -9.03 11.47 3.78
N ALA A 125 -8.19 12.01 4.67
CA ALA A 125 -8.33 13.37 5.15
C ALA A 125 -8.25 14.40 4.00
N GLY A 126 -7.29 14.19 3.08
CA GLY A 126 -7.13 15.04 1.90
C GLY A 126 -8.34 15.00 0.96
N LEU A 127 -8.92 13.83 0.72
CA LEU A 127 -10.15 13.71 -0.08
C LEU A 127 -11.31 14.47 0.57
N MET A 128 -11.48 14.37 1.89
CA MET A 128 -12.55 15.09 2.58
C MET A 128 -12.41 16.62 2.41
N ASN A 129 -11.20 17.17 2.55
CA ASN A 129 -10.94 18.59 2.25
C ASN A 129 -11.23 18.94 0.78
N ALA A 130 -10.81 18.09 -0.16
CA ALA A 130 -11.08 18.30 -1.59
C ALA A 130 -12.58 18.32 -1.93
N LEU A 131 -13.37 17.44 -1.30
CA LEU A 131 -14.82 17.39 -1.47
C LEU A 131 -15.51 18.65 -0.94
N LEU A 132 -14.99 19.24 0.14
CA LEU A 132 -15.52 20.45 0.77
C LEU A 132 -15.15 21.73 0.01
N GLU A 133 -13.93 21.81 -0.53
CA GLU A 133 -13.40 23.04 -1.14
C GLU A 133 -13.61 23.11 -2.66
N ASP A 134 -14.04 22.03 -3.32
CA ASP A 134 -14.06 21.93 -4.79
C ASP A 134 -12.68 22.22 -5.44
N SER A 135 -11.61 21.98 -4.68
CA SER A 135 -10.25 22.33 -5.09
C SER A 135 -9.70 21.37 -6.14
N ALA A 136 -8.82 21.89 -6.99
CA ALA A 136 -8.09 21.09 -7.97
C ALA A 136 -7.16 20.09 -7.27
N ILE A 137 -7.09 18.87 -7.82
CA ILE A 137 -5.97 17.97 -7.53
C ILE A 137 -4.72 18.54 -8.19
N ALA A 138 -3.54 18.18 -7.69
CA ALA A 138 -2.28 18.47 -8.38
C ALA A 138 -2.40 18.17 -9.89
N ASP A 139 -1.89 19.08 -10.73
CA ASP A 139 -1.96 19.04 -12.21
C ASP A 139 -1.45 17.74 -12.87
N ASN A 140 -0.82 16.84 -12.10
CA ASN A 140 -0.21 15.59 -12.58
C ASN A 140 -0.98 14.31 -12.19
N ALA A 141 -2.18 14.41 -11.62
CA ALA A 141 -2.97 13.22 -11.34
C ALA A 141 -3.58 12.63 -12.63
N PRO A 142 -3.72 11.29 -12.74
CA PRO A 142 -4.27 10.65 -13.93
C PRO A 142 -5.75 11.01 -14.11
N ALA A 143 -6.23 11.12 -15.35
CA ALA A 143 -7.63 11.47 -15.60
C ALA A 143 -8.57 10.42 -14.94
N PRO A 144 -9.79 10.77 -14.47
CA PRO A 144 -10.70 9.84 -13.82
C PRO A 144 -10.96 8.56 -14.61
N ASP A 145 -10.98 8.66 -15.94
CA ASP A 145 -11.24 7.57 -16.89
C ASP A 145 -9.98 7.01 -17.54
N GLU A 146 -8.80 7.45 -17.13
CA GLU A 146 -7.54 6.95 -17.68
C GLU A 146 -7.36 5.46 -17.36
N PRO A 147 -7.14 4.59 -18.37
CA PRO A 147 -7.15 3.14 -18.20
C PRO A 147 -5.89 2.62 -17.48
N GLU A 148 -4.81 3.40 -17.50
CA GLU A 148 -3.59 3.06 -16.77
C GLU A 148 -3.81 3.26 -15.28
N SER A 149 -3.54 2.20 -14.53
CA SER A 149 -3.74 2.15 -13.09
C SER A 149 -2.69 1.23 -12.48
N PRO A 150 -2.07 1.60 -11.34
CA PRO A 150 -1.19 0.72 -10.58
C PRO A 150 -1.88 -0.58 -10.14
N LEU A 151 -3.21 -0.62 -10.08
CA LEU A 151 -3.97 -1.83 -9.76
C LEU A 151 -4.00 -2.85 -10.91
N THR A 152 -3.94 -2.40 -12.16
CA THR A 152 -4.02 -3.28 -13.34
C THR A 152 -3.08 -4.50 -13.24
N PRO A 153 -1.77 -4.37 -12.99
CA PRO A 153 -0.89 -5.53 -12.87
C PRO A 153 -1.14 -6.39 -11.61
N ILE A 154 -1.75 -5.85 -10.57
CA ILE A 154 -2.10 -6.59 -9.35
C ILE A 154 -3.35 -7.42 -9.60
N LEU A 155 -4.42 -6.78 -10.09
CA LEU A 155 -5.68 -7.43 -10.41
C LEU A 155 -5.51 -8.47 -11.50
N GLN A 156 -4.71 -8.20 -12.54
CA GLN A 156 -4.43 -9.17 -13.61
C GLN A 156 -3.77 -10.46 -13.08
N ARG A 157 -2.94 -10.36 -12.04
CA ARG A 157 -2.32 -11.53 -11.39
C ARG A 157 -3.30 -12.31 -10.52
N LEU A 158 -4.28 -11.62 -9.93
CA LEU A 158 -5.33 -12.23 -9.11
C LEU A 158 -6.43 -12.88 -9.96
N SER A 159 -6.98 -12.14 -10.92
CA SER A 159 -8.05 -12.59 -11.82
C SER A 159 -8.22 -11.62 -12.99
N ALA A 160 -8.27 -12.16 -14.21
CA ALA A 160 -8.57 -11.38 -15.41
C ALA A 160 -9.93 -10.66 -15.30
N ASP A 161 -10.94 -11.31 -14.72
CA ASP A 161 -12.27 -10.72 -14.49
C ASP A 161 -12.20 -9.49 -13.56
N LEU A 162 -11.38 -9.52 -12.50
CA LEU A 162 -11.18 -8.36 -11.63
C LEU A 162 -10.49 -7.21 -12.36
N CYS A 163 -9.53 -7.54 -13.22
CA CYS A 163 -8.85 -6.53 -14.03
C CYS A 163 -9.82 -5.87 -15.03
N ASP A 164 -10.68 -6.65 -15.69
CA ASP A 164 -11.67 -6.14 -16.64
C ASP A 164 -12.74 -5.30 -15.93
N ARG A 165 -13.19 -5.73 -14.75
CA ARG A 165 -14.10 -4.94 -13.89
C ARG A 165 -13.50 -3.59 -13.52
N TRP A 166 -12.21 -3.55 -13.18
CA TRP A 166 -11.54 -2.30 -12.82
C TRP A 166 -11.42 -1.35 -14.02
N ARG A 167 -11.05 -1.86 -15.20
CA ARG A 167 -11.03 -1.05 -16.43
C ARG A 167 -12.42 -0.51 -16.78
N GLY A 168 -13.46 -1.33 -16.62
CA GLY A 168 -14.85 -0.90 -16.80
C GLY A 168 -15.27 0.17 -15.80
N ALA A 169 -14.82 0.05 -14.54
CA ALA A 169 -15.04 1.06 -13.52
C ALA A 169 -14.41 2.41 -13.91
N LEU A 170 -13.14 2.41 -14.31
CA LEU A 170 -12.43 3.61 -14.76
C LEU A 170 -13.12 4.23 -15.98
N TYR A 171 -13.41 3.44 -17.01
CA TYR A 171 -14.13 3.90 -18.20
C TYR A 171 -15.48 4.57 -17.84
N SER A 172 -16.16 4.08 -16.80
CA SER A 172 -17.43 4.64 -16.36
C SER A 172 -17.30 6.04 -15.74
N LEU A 173 -16.13 6.45 -15.23
CA LEU A 173 -15.87 7.76 -14.60
C LEU A 173 -15.77 8.94 -15.59
N SER A 174 -16.19 8.74 -16.84
CA SER A 174 -16.37 9.81 -17.82
C SER A 174 -17.39 10.86 -17.32
N PRO A 175 -17.07 12.17 -17.37
CA PRO A 175 -18.02 13.24 -17.03
C PRO A 175 -19.29 13.26 -17.89
N GLN A 176 -19.25 12.61 -19.06
CA GLN A 176 -20.38 12.49 -19.98
C GLN A 176 -21.35 11.37 -19.57
N ASN A 177 -20.95 10.47 -18.68
CA ASN A 177 -21.77 9.37 -18.20
C ASN A 177 -22.60 9.80 -16.96
N PRO A 178 -23.93 9.93 -17.06
CA PRO A 178 -24.77 10.30 -15.92
C PRO A 178 -24.80 9.22 -14.80
N ASP A 179 -24.53 7.97 -15.14
CA ASP A 179 -24.48 6.83 -14.19
C ASP A 179 -23.04 6.46 -13.76
N ALA A 180 -22.07 7.34 -14.01
CA ALA A 180 -20.65 7.14 -13.70
C ALA A 180 -20.42 6.66 -12.26
N ALA A 181 -21.04 7.35 -11.30
CA ALA A 181 -20.88 7.02 -9.88
C ALA A 181 -21.40 5.62 -9.55
N ARG A 182 -22.60 5.28 -10.02
CA ARG A 182 -23.21 3.98 -9.74
C ARG A 182 -22.39 2.83 -10.31
N HIS A 183 -21.95 2.95 -11.56
CA HIS A 183 -21.13 1.92 -12.21
C HIS A 183 -19.76 1.76 -11.55
N PHE A 184 -19.09 2.87 -11.27
CA PHE A 184 -17.79 2.86 -10.59
C PHE A 184 -17.90 2.24 -9.18
N CYS A 185 -18.83 2.72 -8.35
CA CYS A 185 -19.04 2.21 -6.99
C CYS A 185 -19.42 0.74 -6.94
N THR A 186 -20.27 0.28 -7.87
CA THR A 186 -20.68 -1.12 -7.93
C THR A 186 -19.49 -2.02 -8.26
N SER A 187 -18.70 -1.62 -9.27
CA SER A 187 -17.52 -2.37 -9.70
C SER A 187 -16.43 -2.39 -8.62
N ALA A 188 -16.14 -1.23 -8.01
CA ALA A 188 -15.15 -1.13 -6.94
C ALA A 188 -15.53 -1.96 -5.70
N ARG A 189 -16.81 -1.94 -5.30
CA ARG A 189 -17.30 -2.79 -4.20
C ARG A 189 -17.13 -4.27 -4.49
N GLU A 190 -17.51 -4.71 -5.70
CA GLU A 190 -17.33 -6.10 -6.11
C GLU A 190 -15.86 -6.51 -6.10
N ILE A 191 -14.95 -5.64 -6.54
CA ILE A 191 -13.50 -5.91 -6.50
C ILE A 191 -13.03 -6.12 -5.07
N ILE A 192 -13.39 -5.24 -4.13
CA ILE A 192 -13.01 -5.38 -2.70
C ILE A 192 -13.54 -6.69 -2.13
N THR A 193 -14.83 -7.00 -2.35
CA THR A 193 -15.45 -8.24 -1.87
C THR A 193 -14.74 -9.46 -2.43
N ARG A 194 -14.45 -9.49 -3.73
CA ARG A 194 -13.79 -10.62 -4.38
C ARG A 194 -12.36 -10.82 -3.94
N ILE A 195 -11.59 -9.74 -3.74
CA ILE A 195 -10.24 -9.83 -3.18
C ILE A 195 -10.30 -10.50 -1.81
N LEU A 196 -11.22 -10.07 -0.93
CA LEU A 196 -11.39 -10.69 0.38
C LEU A 196 -11.84 -12.14 0.29
N ASP A 197 -12.77 -12.48 -0.62
CA ASP A 197 -13.26 -13.86 -0.77
C ASP A 197 -12.20 -14.82 -1.30
N ILE A 198 -11.33 -14.36 -2.21
CA ILE A 198 -10.21 -15.15 -2.73
C ILE A 198 -9.21 -15.50 -1.61
N HIS A 199 -8.92 -14.54 -0.73
CA HIS A 199 -7.88 -14.70 0.30
C HIS A 199 -8.39 -15.17 1.65
N ALA A 200 -9.68 -14.98 1.93
CA ALA A 200 -10.39 -15.43 3.11
C ALA A 200 -11.72 -16.10 2.73
N PRO A 201 -11.68 -17.29 2.10
CA PRO A 201 -12.88 -18.09 1.82
C PRO A 201 -13.63 -18.39 3.12
N ASN A 202 -14.96 -18.37 3.09
CA ASN A 202 -15.79 -18.51 4.29
C ASN A 202 -15.42 -19.77 5.09
N GLU A 203 -15.29 -20.90 4.42
CA GLU A 203 -14.92 -22.18 5.03
C GLU A 203 -13.57 -22.13 5.76
N ALA A 204 -12.57 -21.46 5.17
CA ALA A 204 -11.24 -21.32 5.76
C ALA A 204 -11.25 -20.40 6.99
N VAL A 205 -12.05 -19.32 6.94
CA VAL A 205 -12.25 -18.42 8.09
C VAL A 205 -12.93 -19.17 9.23
N GLU A 206 -14.00 -19.91 8.94
CA GLU A 206 -14.76 -20.66 9.94
C GLU A 206 -13.94 -21.79 10.58
N GLN A 207 -13.05 -22.45 9.82
CA GLN A 207 -12.15 -23.46 10.36
C GLN A 207 -11.07 -22.86 11.27
N SER A 208 -10.53 -21.70 10.90
CA SER A 208 -9.46 -21.03 11.65
C SER A 208 -9.98 -20.26 12.86
N ILE A 209 -11.19 -19.69 12.74
CA ILE A 209 -11.85 -18.87 13.77
C ILE A 209 -13.31 -19.37 13.90
N PRO A 210 -13.55 -20.46 14.65
CA PRO A 210 -14.89 -21.06 14.77
C PRO A 210 -15.97 -20.11 15.28
N ASP A 211 -15.61 -19.24 16.23
CA ASP A 211 -16.50 -18.24 16.84
C ASP A 211 -16.40 -16.86 16.16
N CYS A 212 -16.08 -16.82 14.86
CA CYS A 212 -15.99 -15.56 14.13
C CYS A 212 -17.34 -14.84 14.05
N GLU A 213 -17.30 -13.51 13.99
CA GLU A 213 -18.49 -12.71 13.70
C GLU A 213 -19.09 -13.11 12.35
N ARG A 214 -20.42 -13.28 12.32
CA ARG A 214 -21.17 -13.67 11.12
C ARG A 214 -22.20 -12.60 10.74
N THR A 215 -22.46 -12.49 9.45
CA THR A 215 -23.55 -11.70 8.89
C THR A 215 -24.90 -12.34 9.24
N GLN A 216 -26.00 -11.63 8.99
CA GLN A 216 -27.36 -12.19 9.13
C GLN A 216 -27.60 -13.43 8.27
N GLN A 217 -26.81 -13.61 7.19
CA GLN A 217 -26.87 -14.76 6.28
C GLN A 217 -26.00 -15.94 6.76
N GLY A 218 -25.35 -15.82 7.92
CA GLY A 218 -24.54 -16.87 8.52
C GLY A 218 -23.10 -16.97 7.99
N THR A 219 -22.70 -16.09 7.06
CA THR A 219 -21.34 -16.04 6.50
C THR A 219 -20.40 -15.15 7.34
N PRO A 220 -19.08 -15.40 7.36
CA PRO A 220 -18.13 -14.55 8.08
C PRO A 220 -18.20 -13.08 7.63
N THR A 221 -18.15 -12.16 8.59
CA THR A 221 -18.14 -10.72 8.29
C THR A 221 -16.84 -10.30 7.59
N ARG A 222 -16.83 -9.11 6.97
CA ARG A 222 -15.61 -8.49 6.46
C ARG A 222 -14.52 -8.42 7.55
N ARG A 223 -14.89 -7.99 8.75
CA ARG A 223 -13.99 -7.93 9.91
C ARG A 223 -13.39 -9.29 10.26
N ALA A 224 -14.20 -10.35 10.25
CA ALA A 224 -13.72 -11.72 10.43
C ALA A 224 -12.72 -12.16 9.34
N LYS A 225 -12.99 -11.80 8.07
CA LYS A 225 -12.08 -12.07 6.95
C LYS A 225 -10.74 -11.32 7.08
N ILE A 226 -10.78 -10.04 7.47
CA ILE A 226 -9.57 -9.23 7.74
C ILE A 226 -8.75 -9.88 8.85
N LYS A 227 -9.40 -10.22 9.97
CA LYS A 227 -8.75 -10.91 11.10
C LYS A 227 -8.06 -12.20 10.67
N TYR A 228 -8.74 -13.00 9.85
CA TYR A 228 -8.16 -14.22 9.29
C TYR A 228 -6.92 -13.94 8.43
N ILE A 229 -6.96 -12.93 7.55
CA ILE A 229 -5.83 -12.55 6.69
C ILE A 229 -4.64 -12.12 7.55
N LEU A 230 -4.85 -11.21 8.50
CA LEU A 230 -3.79 -10.71 9.38
C LEU A 230 -3.18 -11.81 10.25
N HIS A 231 -4.01 -12.71 10.78
CA HIS A 231 -3.55 -13.86 11.54
C HIS A 231 -2.65 -14.78 10.70
N ARG A 232 -3.06 -15.07 9.45
CA ARG A 232 -2.28 -15.92 8.53
C ARG A 232 -0.93 -15.29 8.18
N SER A 233 -0.86 -13.96 8.10
CA SER A 233 0.38 -13.23 7.82
C SER A 233 1.25 -13.01 9.07
N GLY A 234 0.83 -13.52 10.24
CA GLY A 234 1.54 -13.34 11.50
C GLY A 234 1.49 -11.91 12.04
N MET A 235 0.51 -11.12 11.58
CA MET A 235 0.31 -9.71 11.91
C MET A 235 -0.99 -9.48 12.69
N ALA A 236 -1.37 -10.44 13.53
CA ALA A 236 -2.58 -10.33 14.35
C ALA A 236 -2.40 -9.24 15.42
N GLY A 237 -3.33 -8.28 15.46
CA GLY A 237 -3.33 -7.18 16.40
C GLY A 237 -4.63 -6.39 16.30
N GLU A 238 -5.28 -6.12 17.42
CA GLU A 238 -6.59 -5.49 17.45
C GLU A 238 -6.58 -4.09 16.81
N GLU A 239 -5.50 -3.33 17.03
CA GLU A 239 -5.36 -1.97 16.50
C GLU A 239 -5.20 -1.99 14.97
N LEU A 240 -4.43 -2.94 14.42
CA LEU A 240 -4.27 -3.10 12.98
C LEU A 240 -5.57 -3.63 12.34
N GLU A 241 -6.19 -4.65 12.93
CA GLU A 241 -7.49 -5.17 12.51
C GLU A 241 -8.54 -4.06 12.46
N SER A 242 -8.62 -3.23 13.51
CA SER A 242 -9.52 -2.09 13.59
C SER A 242 -9.23 -1.06 12.53
N PHE A 243 -7.97 -0.74 12.27
CA PHE A 243 -7.60 0.23 11.23
C PHE A 243 -8.00 -0.26 9.83
N VAL A 244 -7.62 -1.50 9.47
CA VAL A 244 -7.94 -2.06 8.14
C VAL A 244 -9.45 -2.13 7.92
N ASP A 245 -10.22 -2.56 8.92
CA ASP A 245 -11.68 -2.58 8.79
C ASP A 245 -12.27 -1.18 8.63
N SER A 246 -11.72 -0.19 9.35
CA SER A 246 -12.15 1.22 9.27
C SER A 246 -11.80 1.84 7.91
N ASP A 247 -10.65 1.50 7.34
CA ASP A 247 -10.23 1.95 6.01
C ASP A 247 -11.18 1.42 4.92
N ILE A 248 -11.49 0.11 4.93
CA ILE A 248 -12.41 -0.47 3.95
C ILE A 248 -13.83 0.05 4.15
N GLU A 249 -14.30 0.20 5.40
CA GLU A 249 -15.59 0.82 5.67
C GLU A 249 -15.66 2.25 5.15
N ASN A 250 -14.56 3.00 5.26
CA ASN A 250 -14.46 4.36 4.75
C ASN A 250 -14.58 4.43 3.23
N VAL A 251 -13.88 3.54 2.51
CA VAL A 251 -14.03 3.43 1.05
C VAL A 251 -15.47 3.09 0.67
N VAL A 252 -16.13 2.20 1.42
CA VAL A 252 -17.53 1.83 1.16
C VAL A 252 -18.50 2.98 1.49
N ALA A 253 -18.25 3.74 2.56
CA ALA A 253 -19.04 4.91 2.94
C ALA A 253 -18.93 6.04 1.90
N LEU A 254 -17.75 6.20 1.27
CA LEU A 254 -17.56 7.12 0.15
C LEU A 254 -18.53 6.82 -1.00
N PHE A 255 -18.83 5.55 -1.26
CA PHE A 255 -19.76 5.18 -2.33
C PHE A 255 -21.18 5.71 -2.12
N GLN A 256 -21.64 5.81 -0.86
CA GLN A 256 -22.94 6.42 -0.57
C GLN A 256 -22.93 7.91 -0.92
N THR A 257 -21.87 8.61 -0.51
CA THR A 257 -21.64 10.03 -0.82
C THR A 257 -21.57 10.28 -2.32
N PHE A 258 -20.84 9.42 -3.04
CA PHE A 258 -20.66 9.55 -4.47
C PHE A 258 -21.95 9.25 -5.26
N ASN A 259 -22.74 8.28 -4.83
CA ASN A 259 -24.04 8.00 -5.42
C ASN A 259 -25.07 9.11 -5.13
N GLN A 260 -25.06 9.71 -3.95
CA GLN A 260 -25.99 10.81 -3.61
C GLN A 260 -25.67 12.09 -4.39
N GLY A 261 -24.39 12.43 -4.55
CA GLY A 261 -23.99 13.64 -5.28
C GLY A 261 -24.19 13.57 -6.80
N THR A 262 -24.62 12.43 -7.35
CA THR A 262 -25.02 12.32 -8.77
C THR A 262 -26.54 12.35 -8.98
N HIS A 263 -27.34 12.29 -7.91
CA HIS A 263 -28.81 12.27 -7.97
C HIS A 263 -29.48 13.41 -7.17
N GLY A 264 -28.73 14.28 -6.49
CA GLY A 264 -29.27 15.44 -5.75
C GLY A 264 -29.35 16.73 -6.57
N GLU A 265 -30.06 17.75 -6.04
CA GLU A 265 -30.14 19.11 -6.63
C GLU A 265 -28.78 19.83 -6.72
N ALA A 266 -27.76 19.33 -6.02
CA ALA A 266 -26.38 19.76 -6.15
C ALA A 266 -25.72 19.02 -7.31
N GLY A 267 -25.38 19.76 -8.36
CA GLY A 267 -24.96 19.24 -9.66
C GLY A 267 -23.81 18.23 -9.65
N LYS A 268 -23.67 17.57 -10.81
CA LYS A 268 -22.65 16.55 -11.15
C LYS A 268 -21.30 16.85 -10.50
N PHE A 269 -20.65 15.83 -9.94
CA PHE A 269 -19.26 15.92 -9.47
C PHE A 269 -18.36 16.53 -10.55
N SER A 270 -17.54 17.51 -10.14
CA SER A 270 -16.51 18.06 -11.00
C SER A 270 -15.47 16.98 -11.35
N PHE A 271 -14.79 17.15 -12.47
CA PHE A 271 -13.69 16.26 -12.90
C PHE A 271 -12.68 16.03 -11.77
N ASN A 272 -12.31 17.08 -11.05
CA ASN A 272 -11.39 17.03 -9.91
C ASN A 272 -11.94 16.14 -8.78
N LYS A 273 -13.23 16.21 -8.46
CA LYS A 273 -13.83 15.33 -7.45
C LYS A 273 -13.87 13.87 -7.92
N LEU A 274 -14.20 13.61 -9.18
CA LEU A 274 -14.17 12.26 -9.75
C LEU A 274 -12.76 11.66 -9.67
N GLN A 275 -11.76 12.47 -9.98
CA GLN A 275 -10.35 12.09 -9.90
C GLN A 275 -9.94 11.79 -8.46
N ALA A 276 -10.40 12.57 -7.49
CA ALA A 276 -10.04 12.41 -6.08
C ALA A 276 -10.65 11.12 -5.52
N ILE A 277 -11.90 10.84 -5.92
CA ILE A 277 -12.62 9.60 -5.59
C ILE A 277 -11.91 8.40 -6.23
N ARG A 278 -11.53 8.48 -7.51
CA ARG A 278 -10.73 7.44 -8.18
C ARG A 278 -9.48 7.12 -7.37
N VAL A 279 -8.67 8.14 -7.07
CA VAL A 279 -7.39 7.95 -6.36
C VAL A 279 -7.61 7.34 -4.98
N ARG A 280 -8.61 7.79 -4.22
CA ARG A 280 -8.90 7.21 -2.89
C ARG A 280 -9.25 5.73 -2.95
N VAL A 281 -10.10 5.35 -3.90
CA VAL A 281 -10.54 3.95 -4.05
C VAL A 281 -9.41 3.08 -4.58
N GLU A 282 -8.62 3.59 -5.52
CA GLU A 282 -7.43 2.92 -6.04
C GLU A 282 -6.42 2.65 -4.93
N ASP A 283 -6.11 3.68 -4.12
CA ASP A 283 -5.18 3.58 -2.99
C ASP A 283 -5.70 2.61 -1.90
N GLY A 284 -7.00 2.60 -1.59
CA GLY A 284 -7.58 1.64 -0.64
C GLY A 284 -7.52 0.19 -1.13
N ILE A 285 -7.75 -0.07 -2.42
CA ILE A 285 -7.60 -1.42 -3.00
C ILE A 285 -6.11 -1.81 -3.05
N LEU A 286 -5.21 -0.88 -3.33
CA LEU A 286 -3.76 -1.12 -3.29
C LEU A 286 -3.30 -1.49 -1.88
N TYR A 287 -3.80 -0.78 -0.87
CA TYR A 287 -3.55 -1.07 0.54
C TYR A 287 -4.03 -2.48 0.91
N LEU A 288 -5.28 -2.82 0.56
CA LEU A 288 -5.82 -4.16 0.77
C LEU A 288 -4.98 -5.24 0.10
N SER A 289 -4.54 -4.98 -1.14
CA SER A 289 -3.72 -5.93 -1.89
C SER A 289 -2.32 -6.13 -1.27
N ARG A 290 -1.79 -5.09 -0.60
CA ARG A 290 -0.51 -5.15 0.12
C ARG A 290 -0.60 -5.92 1.43
N LEU A 291 -1.75 -5.91 2.10
CA LEU A 291 -1.95 -6.71 3.32
C LEU A 291 -1.93 -8.21 3.08
N ILE A 292 -2.25 -8.61 1.85
CA ILE A 292 -2.44 -9.99 1.42
C ILE A 292 -1.14 -10.63 0.90
N HIS A 293 -0.15 -9.81 0.51
CA HIS A 293 1.10 -10.24 -0.13
C HIS A 293 2.32 -9.92 0.72
#